data_AF-A0A1A0FN23-F1
#
_entry.id   AF-A0A1A0FN23-F1
#
_cell.length_a   1.000
_cell.length_b   1.000
_cell.length_c   1.000
_cell.angle_alpha   90.00
_cell.angle_beta   90.00
_cell.angle_gamma   90.00
#
_symmetry.space_group_name_H-M   'P 1'
#
loop_
_entity.id
_entity.type
_entity.pdbx_description
1 polymer ?
#
loop_
_entity_poly.entity_id
_entity_poly.type
_entity_poly.pdbx_seq_one_letter_code
_entity_poly.pdbx_strand_id
1 'polypeptide(L)' 'MDEASIEDGMRLGLEHLGLLLEPAGALGLAAAYAMRDQWPENAHIATILTGANPAPTLTDSLLTAFATN' A
#
# COMPACT_ATOMS: atom_id res chain seq x y z
N MET A 1 10.33 -4.76 7.09
CA MET A 1 9.18 -3.86 6.88
C MET A 1 9.20 -2.83 7.98
N ASP A 2 9.11 -1.57 7.60
CA ASP A 2 8.95 -0.43 8.50
C ASP A 2 7.64 0.30 8.20
N GLU A 3 7.31 1.28 9.02
CA GLU A 3 6.07 2.05 8.92
C GLU A 3 5.98 2.85 7.61
N ALA A 4 7.10 3.45 7.18
CA ALA A 4 7.16 4.22 5.94
C ALA A 4 6.85 3.35 4.70
N SER A 5 7.40 2.14 4.63
CA SER A 5 7.12 1.21 3.52
C SER A 5 5.65 0.78 3.51
N ILE A 6 5.01 0.66 4.68
CA ILE A 6 3.59 0.31 4.78
C ILE A 6 2.73 1.49 4.29
N GLU A 7 3.07 2.73 4.65
CA GLU A 7 2.41 3.92 4.11
C GLU A 7 2.53 4.01 2.59
N ASP A 8 3.69 3.69 2.01
CA ASP A 8 3.85 3.64 0.56
C ASP A 8 2.95 2.58 -0.07
N GLY A 9 2.80 1.42 0.57
CA GLY A 9 1.81 0.41 0.18
C GLY A 9 0.37 0.94 0.22
N MET A 10 0.01 1.74 1.23
CA MET A 10 -1.31 2.38 1.32
C MET A 10 -1.51 3.41 0.20
N ARG A 11 -0.49 4.22 -0.10
CA ARG A 11 -0.52 5.19 -1.21
C ARG A 11 -0.70 4.49 -2.55
N LEU A 12 0.07 3.42 -2.82
CA LEU A 12 -0.06 2.60 -4.03
C LEU A 12 -1.47 1.99 -4.16
N GLY A 13 -2.04 1.52 -3.05
CA GLY A 13 -3.41 0.99 -3.02
C GLY A 13 -4.45 2.05 -3.39
N LEU A 14 -4.30 3.27 -2.89
CA LEU A 14 -5.18 4.37 -3.25
C LEU A 14 -4.99 4.78 -4.72
N GLU A 15 -3.75 4.98 -5.15
CA GLU A 15 -3.40 5.49 -6.47
C GLU A 15 -3.83 4.56 -7.60
N HIS A 16 -3.52 3.27 -7.47
CA HIS A 16 -3.67 2.33 -8.58
C HIS A 16 -4.91 1.46 -8.47
N LEU A 17 -5.46 1.28 -7.26
CA LEU A 17 -6.62 0.40 -7.02
C LEU A 17 -7.85 1.17 -6.56
N GLY A 18 -7.73 2.45 -6.19
CA GLY A 18 -8.82 3.22 -5.59
C GLY A 18 -9.23 2.71 -4.21
N LEU A 19 -8.34 2.00 -3.51
CA LEU A 19 -8.61 1.39 -2.21
C LEU A 19 -7.93 2.15 -1.08
N LEU A 20 -8.73 2.57 -0.11
CA LEU A 20 -8.23 3.16 1.12
C LEU A 20 -7.85 2.07 2.14
N LEU A 21 -6.66 1.50 1.97
CA LEU A 21 -6.18 0.39 2.81
C LEU A 21 -5.82 0.88 4.22
N GLU A 22 -6.03 -0.01 5.21
CA GLU A 22 -5.41 0.13 6.53
C GLU A 22 -3.98 -0.45 6.53
N PRO A 23 -3.13 -0.17 7.54
CA PRO A 23 -1.75 -0.67 7.57
C PRO A 23 -1.64 -2.19 7.40
N ALA A 24 -2.49 -2.96 8.07
CA ALA A 24 -2.52 -4.42 7.93
C ALA A 24 -2.96 -4.88 6.52
N GLY A 25 -3.88 -4.13 5.90
CA GLY A 25 -4.35 -4.33 4.53
C GLY A 25 -3.30 -4.08 3.47
N ALA A 26 -2.42 -3.11 3.70
CA ALA A 26 -1.36 -2.70 2.79
C ALA A 26 -0.06 -3.50 2.94
N LEU A 27 0.15 -4.20 4.06
CA LEU A 27 1.42 -4.86 4.38
C LEU A 27 1.90 -5.81 3.25
N GLY A 28 0.98 -6.59 2.69
CA GLY A 28 1.29 -7.51 1.59
C GLY A 28 1.70 -6.80 0.31
N LEU A 29 1.07 -5.66 -0.01
CA LEU A 29 1.39 -4.83 -1.17
C LEU A 29 2.72 -4.10 -0.98
N ALA A 30 2.94 -3.53 0.21
CA ALA A 30 4.19 -2.88 0.59
C ALA A 30 5.38 -3.83 0.47
N ALA A 31 5.25 -5.05 1.01
CA ALA A 31 6.29 -6.06 0.93
C ALA A 31 6.58 -6.48 -0.52
N ALA A 32 5.53 -6.66 -1.31
CA ALA A 32 5.67 -7.01 -2.72
C ALA A 32 6.41 -5.89 -3.48
N TYR A 33 6.01 -4.64 -3.30
CA TYR A 33 6.64 -3.49 -3.94
C TYR A 33 8.10 -3.28 -3.51
N ALA A 34 8.43 -3.48 -2.24
CA ALA A 34 9.80 -3.39 -1.74
C ALA A 34 10.73 -4.46 -2.33
N MET A 35 10.19 -5.63 -2.67
CA MET A 35 10.95 -6.74 -3.25
C MET A 35 10.96 -6.76 -4.78
N ARG A 36 10.25 -5.83 -5.45
CA ARG A 36 10.01 -5.86 -6.90
C ARG A 36 11.27 -5.99 -7.75
N ASP A 37 12.36 -5.34 -7.34
CA ASP A 37 13.63 -5.32 -8.07
C ASP A 37 14.43 -6.63 -7.91
N GLN A 38 14.02 -7.51 -6.99
CA GLN A 38 14.66 -8.81 -6.75
C GLN A 38 14.00 -9.95 -7.53
N TRP A 39 12.85 -9.69 -8.16
CA TRP A 39 12.11 -10.72 -8.86
C TRP A 39 12.68 -10.98 -10.27
N PRO A 40 12.63 -12.23 -10.75
CA PRO A 40 12.88 -12.51 -12.15
C PRO A 40 11.93 -11.72 -13.07
N GLU A 41 12.39 -11.36 -14.27
CA GLU A 41 11.66 -10.51 -15.24
C GLU A 41 10.23 -10.99 -15.55
N ASN A 42 9.96 -12.29 -15.45
CA ASN A 42 8.65 -12.90 -15.74
C ASN A 42 7.99 -13.54 -14.51
N ALA A 43 8.31 -13.07 -13.31
CA ALA A 43 7.68 -13.56 -12.09
C ALA A 43 6.22 -13.09 -11.99
N HIS A 44 5.31 -14.03 -11.72
CA HIS A 44 3.92 -13.71 -11.39
C HIS A 44 3.77 -13.63 -9.88
N ILE A 45 3.49 -12.44 -9.36
CA ILE A 45 3.36 -12.21 -7.92
C ILE A 45 1.91 -11.89 -7.58
N ALA A 46 1.44 -12.50 -6.49
CA ALA A 46 0.14 -12.23 -5.90
C ALA A 46 0.33 -11.90 -4.42
N THR A 47 -0.51 -11.00 -3.93
CA THR A 47 -0.57 -10.64 -2.51
C THR A 47 -2.02 -10.39 -2.12
N ILE A 48 -2.32 -10.53 -0.83
CA ILE A 48 -3.68 -10.35 -0.31
C ILE A 48 -3.78 -8.95 0.30
N LEU A 49 -4.79 -8.21 -0.13
CA LEU A 49 -5.23 -6.99 0.53
C LEU A 49 -6.24 -7.39 1.61
N THR A 50 -5.79 -7.42 2.86
CA THR A 50 -6.54 -8.09 3.93
C THR A 50 -7.68 -7.24 4.51
N GLY A 51 -7.63 -5.91 4.37
CA GLY A 51 -8.62 -5.01 4.95
C GLY A 51 -8.48 -3.55 4.49
N ALA A 52 -9.56 -2.79 4.64
CA ALA A 52 -9.67 -1.39 4.24
C ALA A 52 -10.50 -0.59 5.27
N ASN A 53 -10.15 -0.71 6.56
CA ASN A 53 -10.82 0.00 7.65
C ASN A 53 -9.84 0.86 8.47
N PRO A 54 -9.19 1.85 7.83
CA PRO A 54 -8.24 2.72 8.53
C PRO A 54 -8.93 3.59 9.58
N ALA A 55 -8.17 3.96 10.62
CA ALA A 55 -8.62 4.98 11.56
C ALA A 55 -8.85 6.32 10.83
N PRO A 56 -9.87 7.13 11.20
CA PRO A 56 -10.17 8.38 10.50
C PRO A 56 -8.99 9.34 10.36
N THR A 57 -8.15 9.46 11.39
CA THR A 57 -6.95 10.33 11.36
C THR A 57 -5.92 9.90 10.32
N LEU A 58 -5.82 8.60 10.06
CA LEU A 58 -4.91 8.04 9.05
C LEU A 58 -5.47 8.27 7.64
N THR A 59 -6.79 8.18 7.49
CA THR A 59 -7.50 8.51 6.24
C THR A 59 -7.26 9.96 5.82
N ASP A 60 -7.41 10.91 6.73
CA ASP A 60 -7.23 12.33 6.43
C ASP A 60 -5.80 12.62 5.96
N SER A 61 -4.81 12.01 6.62
CA SER A 61 -3.39 12.14 6.27
C SER A 61 -3.11 11.57 4.88
N LEU A 62 -3.63 10.39 4.56
CA LEU A 62 -3.43 9.72 3.27
C LEU A 62 -4.10 10.49 2.12
N LEU A 63 -5.35 10.94 2.30
CA LEU A 63 -6.09 11.69 1.29
C LEU A 63 -5.47 13.07 1.03
N THR A 64 -4.97 13.74 2.08
CA THR A 64 -4.25 15.00 1.94
C THR A 64 -2.97 14.81 1.13
N ALA A 65 -2.17 13.79 1.44
CA ALA A 65 -0.98 13.46 0.67
C ALA A 65 -1.31 13.14 -0.79
N PHE A 66 -2.39 12.40 -1.03
CA PHE A 66 -2.82 12.01 -2.37
C PHE A 66 -3.28 13.19 -3.24
N ALA A 67 -4.03 14.14 -2.67
CA ALA A 67 -4.52 15.32 -3.39
C ALA A 67 -3.41 16.30 -3.81
N THR A 68 -2.18 16.09 -3.35
CA THR A 68 -1.02 16.94 -3.64
C THR A 68 -0.13 16.39 -4.76
N ASN A 69 -0.45 15.20 -5.29
CA ASN A 69 0.18 14.60 -6.48
C ASN A 69 -0.55 15.03 -7.77
#